data_AF-A0A1G2ZVY8-F1
#
_entry.id   AF-A0A1G2ZVY8-F1
#
_cell.length_a   1.000
_cell.length_b   1.000
_cell.length_c   1.000
_cell.angle_alpha   90.00
_cell.angle_beta   90.00
_cell.angle_gamma   90.00
#
_symmetry.space_group_name_H-M   'P 1'
#
loop_
_entity.id
_entity.type
_entity.pdbx_description
1 polymer ?
#
loop_
_entity_poly.entity_id
_entity_poly.type
_entity_poly.pdbx_seq_one_letter_code
_entity_poly.pdbx_strand_id
1 'polypeptide(L)'
;MSAYLDGELAGEEKRLLDEHLASCASCSSILKEFRENDRLARQTLEPSSPEAVLDGMEEKVLGRIRPRRILFPMPLRIASLAAAILIGIFLLARTWEEPPPIGPAAPVATPSTPSLSAGVYRDESPLLATIGGEAIFISVANGAQEEYLPALQQEVLSNGIVGRLAEIRNGTETDPETRRRLAQMEAVFIEFSNFNAAEDLGQMETIKKMIDEYGLAEYCRAMRKE
;
A
#
# COMPACT_ATOMS: atom_id res chain seq x y z
N MET A 1 -20.04 -12.35 -15.46
CA MET A 1 -19.76 -12.43 -16.92
C MET A 1 -18.29 -12.72 -17.21
N SER A 2 -17.30 -12.06 -16.55
CA SER A 2 -15.87 -12.40 -16.71
C SER A 2 -15.59 -13.89 -16.45
N ALA A 3 -15.93 -14.40 -15.26
CA ALA A 3 -15.79 -15.82 -14.91
C ALA A 3 -16.44 -16.80 -15.90
N TYR A 4 -17.46 -16.38 -16.66
CA TYR A 4 -18.05 -17.21 -17.73
C TYR A 4 -17.18 -17.24 -18.99
N LEU A 5 -16.59 -16.11 -19.37
CA LEU A 5 -15.64 -16.00 -20.49
C LEU A 5 -14.34 -16.73 -20.18
N ASP A 6 -13.89 -16.65 -18.93
CA ASP A 6 -12.68 -17.30 -18.43
C ASP A 6 -12.87 -18.81 -18.20
N GLY A 7 -14.11 -19.30 -18.30
CA GLY A 7 -14.45 -20.72 -18.13
C GLY A 7 -14.45 -21.21 -16.67
N GLU A 8 -14.43 -20.28 -15.71
CA GLU A 8 -14.36 -20.57 -14.27
C GLU A 8 -15.72 -20.95 -13.67
N LEU A 9 -16.83 -20.62 -14.35
CA LEU A 9 -18.16 -21.03 -13.89
C LEU A 9 -18.41 -22.53 -14.15
N ALA A 10 -18.83 -23.23 -13.10
CA ALA A 10 -19.13 -24.66 -13.14
C ALA A 10 -20.53 -24.97 -12.57
N GLY A 11 -21.04 -26.16 -12.90
CA GLY A 11 -22.27 -26.71 -12.33
C GLY A 11 -23.49 -25.80 -12.49
N GLU A 12 -24.14 -25.51 -11.35
CA GLU A 12 -25.41 -24.80 -11.30
C GLU A 12 -25.30 -23.32 -11.71
N GLU A 13 -24.19 -22.66 -11.37
CA GLU A 13 -23.98 -21.24 -11.71
C GLU A 13 -23.89 -21.04 -13.22
N LYS A 14 -23.19 -21.94 -13.91
CA LYS A 14 -23.12 -21.95 -15.38
C LYS A 14 -24.50 -22.17 -15.99
N ARG A 15 -25.27 -23.11 -15.46
CA ARG A 15 -26.62 -23.44 -15.95
C ARG A 15 -27.57 -22.24 -15.84
N LEU A 16 -27.59 -21.56 -14.69
CA LEU A 16 -28.42 -20.38 -14.47
C LEU A 16 -28.05 -19.23 -15.41
N LEU A 17 -26.75 -19.01 -15.62
CA LEU A 17 -26.30 -17.98 -16.54
C LEU A 17 -26.64 -18.31 -18.00
N ASP A 18 -26.49 -19.56 -18.42
CA ASP A 18 -26.90 -20.01 -19.76
C ASP A 18 -28.42 -19.83 -19.98
N GLU A 19 -29.25 -20.12 -18.98
CA GLU A 19 -30.71 -19.90 -19.03
C GLU A 19 -31.06 -18.41 -19.14
N HIS A 20 -30.34 -17.55 -18.40
CA HIS A 20 -30.51 -16.11 -18.50
C HIS A 20 -30.08 -15.57 -19.88
N LEU A 21 -28.95 -16.03 -20.41
CA LEU A 21 -28.48 -15.62 -21.73
C LEU A 21 -29.44 -16.04 -22.85
N ALA A 22 -30.10 -17.19 -22.70
CA ALA A 22 -31.12 -17.67 -23.64
C ALA A 22 -32.40 -16.81 -23.63
N SER A 23 -32.76 -16.22 -22.49
CA SER A 23 -33.99 -15.42 -22.34
C SER A 23 -33.77 -13.91 -22.49
N CYS A 24 -32.53 -13.42 -22.33
CA CYS A 24 -32.23 -11.99 -22.31
C CYS A 24 -31.37 -11.56 -23.52
N ALA A 25 -32.00 -10.90 -24.50
CA ALA A 25 -31.33 -10.44 -25.72
C ALA A 25 -30.23 -9.39 -25.46
N SER A 26 -30.41 -8.49 -24.48
CA SER A 26 -29.42 -7.46 -24.13
C SER A 26 -28.15 -8.09 -23.55
N CYS A 27 -28.27 -9.01 -22.60
CA CYS A 27 -27.13 -9.72 -22.01
C CYS A 27 -26.41 -10.59 -23.04
N SER A 28 -27.16 -11.23 -23.96
CA SER A 28 -26.57 -11.94 -25.09
C SER A 28 -25.78 -11.03 -26.05
N SER A 29 -26.23 -9.78 -26.28
CA SER A 29 -25.49 -8.80 -27.08
C SER A 29 -24.18 -8.39 -26.41
N ILE A 30 -24.22 -8.06 -25.12
CA ILE A 30 -23.04 -7.69 -24.34
C ILE A 30 -22.01 -8.83 -24.33
N LEU A 31 -22.46 -10.09 -24.19
CA LEU A 31 -21.57 -11.25 -24.24
C LEU A 31 -20.88 -11.39 -25.61
N LYS A 32 -21.59 -11.10 -26.71
CA LYS A 32 -21.01 -11.11 -28.06
C LYS A 32 -19.94 -10.04 -28.23
N GLU A 33 -20.21 -8.82 -27.75
CA GLU A 33 -19.24 -7.72 -27.77
C GLU A 33 -17.97 -8.07 -26.98
N PHE A 34 -18.10 -8.65 -25.78
CA PHE A 34 -16.93 -9.09 -25.01
C PHE A 34 -16.14 -10.20 -25.71
N ARG A 35 -16.81 -11.19 -26.30
CA ARG A 35 -16.14 -12.24 -27.07
C ARG A 35 -15.38 -11.69 -28.28
N GLU A 36 -15.96 -10.70 -28.95
CA GLU A 36 -15.31 -10.04 -30.08
C GLU A 36 -14.09 -9.23 -29.63
N ASN A 37 -14.19 -8.50 -28.52
CA ASN A 37 -13.05 -7.79 -27.94
C ASN A 37 -11.93 -8.75 -27.50
N ASP A 38 -12.26 -9.88 -26.86
CA ASP A 38 -11.26 -10.90 -26.48
C ASP A 38 -10.58 -11.49 -27.72
N ARG A 39 -11.35 -11.76 -28.78
CA ARG A 39 -10.81 -12.23 -30.07
C ARG A 39 -9.83 -11.22 -30.68
N LEU A 40 -10.20 -9.94 -30.73
CA LEU A 40 -9.34 -8.87 -31.25
C LEU A 40 -8.09 -8.67 -30.39
N ALA A 41 -8.23 -8.73 -29.07
CA ALA A 41 -7.11 -8.66 -28.14
C ALA A 41 -6.12 -9.81 -28.37
N ARG A 42 -6.60 -11.05 -28.48
CA ARG A 42 -5.75 -12.22 -28.77
C ARG A 42 -5.05 -12.13 -30.12
N GLN A 43 -5.72 -11.61 -31.15
CA GLN A 43 -5.10 -11.40 -32.47
C GLN A 43 -4.02 -10.32 -32.44
N THR A 44 -4.21 -9.28 -31.62
CA THR A 44 -3.21 -8.20 -31.47
C THR A 44 -2.03 -8.64 -30.62
N LEU A 45 -2.29 -9.49 -29.63
CA LEU A 45 -1.30 -10.02 -28.69
C LEU A 45 -0.63 -11.30 -29.18
N GLU A 46 -0.99 -11.81 -30.37
CA GLU A 46 -0.39 -13.02 -30.93
C GLU A 46 1.12 -12.78 -31.04
N PRO A 47 1.92 -13.40 -30.15
CA PRO A 47 3.31 -13.02 -30.01
C PRO A 47 4.01 -13.36 -31.31
N SER A 48 4.72 -12.39 -31.88
CA SER A 48 5.77 -12.66 -32.86
C SER A 48 6.61 -13.80 -32.27
N SER A 49 6.71 -14.92 -32.99
CA SER A 49 7.30 -16.20 -32.54
C SER A 49 8.26 -16.05 -31.34
N PRO A 50 8.04 -16.77 -30.23
CA PRO A 50 8.89 -16.70 -29.03
C PRO A 50 10.38 -16.84 -29.35
N GLU A 51 10.74 -17.53 -30.42
CA GLU A 51 12.12 -17.73 -30.85
C GLU A 51 12.85 -16.39 -31.08
N ALA A 52 12.19 -15.37 -31.62
CA ALA A 52 12.81 -14.06 -31.89
C ALA A 52 12.90 -13.16 -30.65
N VAL A 53 12.06 -13.38 -29.63
CA VAL A 53 12.05 -12.59 -28.39
C VAL A 53 12.97 -13.20 -27.34
N LEU A 54 13.14 -14.53 -27.36
CA LEU A 54 14.02 -15.25 -26.45
C LEU A 54 15.51 -15.08 -26.80
N ASP A 55 15.82 -14.81 -28.07
CA ASP A 55 17.18 -14.47 -28.51
C ASP A 55 17.70 -13.19 -27.83
N GLY A 56 18.72 -13.34 -26.99
CA GLY A 56 19.33 -12.26 -26.22
C GLY A 56 18.62 -11.91 -24.90
N MET A 57 17.49 -12.53 -24.59
CA MET A 57 16.84 -12.38 -23.29
C MET A 57 17.62 -13.14 -22.20
N GLU A 58 18.16 -14.31 -22.53
CA GLU A 58 19.02 -15.09 -21.64
C GLU A 58 20.26 -14.29 -21.21
N GLU A 59 20.92 -13.57 -22.14
CA GLU A 59 22.09 -12.76 -21.83
C GLU A 59 21.74 -11.53 -20.96
N LYS A 60 20.59 -10.90 -21.19
CA LYS A 60 20.12 -9.77 -20.36
C LYS A 60 19.66 -10.20 -18.97
N VAL A 61 19.02 -11.37 -18.84
CA VAL A 61 18.54 -11.90 -17.56
C VAL A 61 19.73 -12.42 -16.75
N LEU A 62 20.59 -13.26 -17.34
CA LEU A 62 21.78 -13.77 -16.67
C LEU A 62 22.79 -12.66 -16.35
N GLY A 63 22.88 -11.61 -17.19
CA GLY A 63 23.71 -10.44 -16.93
C GLY A 63 23.23 -9.60 -15.73
N ARG A 64 21.92 -9.58 -15.45
CA ARG A 64 21.35 -8.92 -14.25
C ARG A 64 21.43 -9.78 -13.00
N ILE A 65 21.36 -11.10 -13.14
CA ILE A 65 21.66 -12.04 -12.05
C ILE A 65 23.18 -12.21 -11.94
N ARG A 66 23.93 -11.11 -11.96
CA ARG A 66 25.25 -11.15 -11.31
C ARG A 66 24.96 -11.44 -9.85
N PRO A 67 25.46 -12.54 -9.28
CA PRO A 67 25.39 -12.72 -7.84
C PRO A 67 26.09 -11.50 -7.27
N ARG A 68 25.31 -10.58 -6.71
CA ARG A 68 25.83 -9.51 -5.89
C ARG A 68 26.61 -10.29 -4.86
N ARG A 69 27.94 -10.33 -4.98
CA ARG A 69 28.81 -10.79 -3.91
C ARG A 69 28.55 -9.78 -2.82
N ILE A 70 27.48 -10.01 -2.06
CA ILE A 70 27.23 -9.32 -0.83
C ILE A 70 28.36 -9.87 0.02
N LEU A 71 29.49 -9.18 -0.06
CA LEU A 71 30.46 -9.06 1.00
C LEU A 71 29.68 -8.50 2.18
N PHE A 72 28.83 -9.35 2.77
CA PHE A 72 28.25 -9.14 4.07
C PHE A 72 29.48 -9.01 4.96
N PRO A 73 29.80 -7.81 5.46
CA PRO A 73 30.92 -7.72 6.35
C PRO A 73 30.55 -8.64 7.53
N MET A 74 31.47 -9.53 7.88
CA MET A 74 31.34 -10.47 8.98
C MET A 74 31.15 -9.86 10.39
N PRO A 75 31.28 -8.54 10.71
CA PRO A 75 31.17 -8.12 12.10
C PRO A 75 29.73 -8.07 12.64
N LEU A 76 28.68 -8.19 11.79
CA LEU A 76 27.29 -8.15 12.30
C LEU A 76 26.89 -9.40 13.10
N ARG A 77 27.52 -10.55 12.87
CA ARG A 77 27.23 -11.77 13.66
C ARG A 77 27.88 -11.75 15.04
N ILE A 78 28.88 -10.89 15.27
CA ILE A 78 29.52 -10.74 16.59
C ILE A 78 28.76 -9.71 17.44
N ALA A 79 28.09 -8.74 16.80
CA ALA A 79 27.30 -7.72 17.49
C ALA A 79 26.08 -8.29 18.25
N SER A 80 25.47 -9.38 17.78
CA SER A 80 24.29 -9.96 18.45
C SER A 80 24.60 -10.57 19.81
N LEU A 81 25.82 -11.10 20.00
CA LEU A 81 26.23 -11.72 21.26
C LEU A 81 26.50 -10.67 22.35
N ALA A 82 27.05 -9.51 21.97
CA ALA A 82 27.24 -8.39 22.88
C ALA A 82 25.91 -7.76 23.32
N ALA A 83 24.93 -7.65 22.41
CA ALA A 83 23.60 -7.12 22.72
C ALA A 83 22.83 -8.03 23.70
N ALA A 84 22.89 -9.35 23.52
CA ALA A 84 22.23 -10.29 24.43
C ALA A 84 22.81 -10.23 25.86
N ILE A 85 24.13 -10.07 25.99
CA ILE A 85 24.80 -9.89 27.29
C ILE A 85 24.39 -8.58 27.95
N LEU A 86 24.35 -7.47 27.20
CA LEU A 86 23.93 -6.17 27.74
C LEU A 86 22.46 -6.17 28.19
N ILE A 87 21.57 -6.83 27.43
CA ILE A 87 20.16 -7.00 27.82
C ILE A 87 20.05 -7.86 29.09
N GLY A 88 20.82 -8.94 29.19
CA GLY A 88 20.86 -9.78 30.38
C GLY A 88 21.32 -9.02 31.62
N ILE A 89 22.39 -8.21 31.51
CA ILE A 89 22.89 -7.35 32.59
C ILE A 89 21.84 -6.29 32.97
N PHE A 90 21.20 -5.66 31.98
CA PHE A 90 20.19 -4.63 32.21
C PHE A 90 18.95 -5.18 32.92
N LEU A 91 18.45 -6.35 32.51
CA LEU A 91 17.32 -7.00 33.17
C LEU A 91 17.67 -7.44 34.60
N LEU A 92 18.89 -7.95 34.82
CA LEU A 92 19.34 -8.34 36.16
C LEU A 92 19.44 -7.12 37.09
N ALA A 93 19.99 -6.00 36.61
CA ALA A 93 20.04 -4.75 37.35
C ALA A 93 18.64 -4.21 37.69
N ARG A 94 17.67 -4.36 36.78
CA ARG A 94 16.30 -3.89 37.01
C ARG A 94 15.54 -4.69 38.06
N THR A 95 15.86 -5.97 38.25
CA THR A 95 15.25 -6.77 39.32
C THR A 95 15.69 -6.37 40.73
N TRP A 96 16.71 -5.52 40.85
CA TRP A 96 17.25 -5.05 42.13
C TRP A 96 16.77 -3.64 42.51
N GLU A 97 15.93 -3.00 41.70
CA GLU A 97 15.29 -1.74 42.08
C GLU A 97 14.20 -2.03 43.11
N GLU A 98 14.40 -1.50 44.32
CA GLU A 98 13.40 -1.47 45.38
C GLU A 98 12.11 -0.80 44.86
N PRO A 99 10.93 -1.33 45.20
CA PRO A 99 9.67 -0.77 44.75
C PRO A 99 9.60 0.72 45.12
N PRO A 100 9.29 1.61 44.17
CA PRO A 100 9.26 3.03 44.45
C PRO A 100 8.21 3.30 45.56
N PRO A 101 8.53 4.17 46.53
CA PRO A 101 7.58 4.55 47.55
C PRO A 101 6.35 5.17 46.89
N ILE A 102 5.18 4.61 47.21
CA ILE A 102 3.88 5.09 46.73
C ILE A 102 3.65 6.48 47.31
N GLY A 103 4.01 7.51 46.54
CA GLY A 103 3.69 8.90 46.83
C GLY A 103 2.22 9.20 46.48
N PRO A 104 1.55 10.11 47.21
CA PRO A 104 0.17 10.49 46.94
C PRO A 104 0.04 11.16 45.57
N ALA A 105 -1.01 10.75 44.84
CA ALA A 105 -1.34 11.21 43.51
C ALA A 105 -1.52 12.73 43.44
N ALA A 106 -0.75 13.37 42.57
CA ALA A 106 -0.94 14.76 42.20
C ALA A 106 -2.19 14.91 41.28
N PRO A 107 -2.96 16.00 41.40
CA PRO A 107 -4.12 16.25 40.56
C PRO A 107 -3.72 16.51 39.11
N VAL A 108 -4.45 15.85 38.21
CA VAL A 108 -4.36 15.94 36.75
C VAL A 108 -4.65 17.37 36.30
N ALA A 109 -3.68 18.01 35.66
CA ALA A 109 -3.88 19.28 34.97
C ALA A 109 -4.54 19.02 33.59
N THR A 110 -5.64 19.72 33.34
CA THR A 110 -6.35 19.76 32.06
C THR A 110 -5.50 20.46 30.99
N PRO A 111 -5.29 19.86 29.80
CA PRO A 111 -4.64 20.55 28.70
C PRO A 111 -5.59 21.55 28.04
N SER A 112 -5.13 22.79 27.92
CA SER A 112 -5.78 23.89 27.21
C SER A 112 -5.77 23.64 25.70
N THR A 113 -6.94 23.84 25.08
CA THR A 113 -7.15 23.78 23.64
C THR A 113 -6.48 24.96 22.92
N PRO A 114 -5.61 24.74 21.92
CA PRO A 114 -5.13 25.82 21.07
C PRO A 114 -6.23 26.29 20.11
N SER A 115 -6.52 27.59 20.14
CA SER A 115 -7.36 28.30 19.18
C SER A 115 -6.56 28.54 17.90
N LEU A 116 -6.93 27.86 16.81
CA LEU A 116 -6.41 28.14 15.47
C LEU A 116 -7.24 29.24 14.80
N SER A 117 -6.56 30.31 14.40
CA SER A 117 -7.08 31.43 13.63
C SER A 117 -7.36 31.02 12.18
N ALA A 118 -8.57 31.29 11.70
CA ALA A 118 -8.99 31.10 10.32
C ALA A 118 -8.25 32.06 9.36
N GLY A 119 -7.30 31.51 8.61
CA GLY A 119 -6.69 32.14 7.45
C GLY A 119 -7.34 31.59 6.19
N VAL A 120 -7.85 32.50 5.35
CA VAL A 120 -8.30 32.34 3.96
C VAL A 120 -7.71 31.10 3.28
N TYR A 121 -8.51 30.03 3.11
CA TYR A 121 -8.10 28.79 2.44
C TYR A 121 -8.91 28.60 1.15
N ARG A 122 -8.20 28.39 0.04
CA ARG A 122 -8.79 27.97 -1.24
C ARG A 122 -9.23 26.52 -1.11
N ASP A 123 -10.30 26.19 -1.82
CA ASP A 123 -10.94 24.87 -1.90
C ASP A 123 -9.97 23.80 -2.43
N GLU A 124 -9.17 23.21 -1.54
CA GLU A 124 -8.29 22.03 -1.77
C GLU A 124 -9.00 20.70 -1.42
N SER A 125 -10.24 20.78 -0.92
CA SER A 125 -11.08 19.66 -0.50
C SER A 125 -11.37 18.59 -1.58
N PRO A 126 -11.39 18.85 -2.91
CA PRO A 126 -11.61 17.78 -3.87
C PRO A 126 -10.37 16.88 -4.06
N LEU A 127 -9.19 17.29 -3.62
CA LEU A 127 -7.94 16.66 -4.04
C LEU A 127 -7.63 15.35 -3.28
N LEU A 128 -7.99 15.26 -1.99
CA LEU A 128 -7.82 14.04 -1.18
C LEU A 128 -9.08 13.15 -1.16
N ALA A 129 -10.28 13.74 -1.21
CA ALA A 129 -11.53 13.01 -1.31
C ALA A 129 -11.62 12.16 -2.60
N THR A 130 -11.00 12.62 -3.70
CA THR A 130 -10.94 11.89 -4.98
C THR A 130 -9.99 10.68 -4.94
N ILE A 131 -9.05 10.64 -4.01
CA ILE A 131 -7.96 9.65 -4.06
C ILE A 131 -8.25 8.40 -3.21
N GLY A 132 -9.18 8.45 -2.24
CA GLY A 132 -9.49 7.29 -1.37
C GLY A 132 -8.35 6.86 -0.43
N GLY A 133 -7.16 7.44 -0.60
CA GLY A 133 -5.95 7.09 0.15
C GLY A 133 -5.98 7.46 1.64
N GLU A 134 -6.85 8.40 2.04
CA GLU A 134 -6.96 8.84 3.43
C GLU A 134 -7.37 7.71 4.38
N ALA A 135 -8.37 6.91 3.98
CA ALA A 135 -8.84 5.77 4.75
C ALA A 135 -7.73 4.74 4.96
N ILE A 136 -6.83 4.61 3.98
CA ILE A 136 -5.71 3.68 3.99
C ILE A 136 -4.66 4.13 5.01
N PHE A 137 -4.23 5.39 4.97
CA PHE A 137 -3.28 5.92 5.95
C PHE A 137 -3.80 5.85 7.38
N ILE A 138 -5.06 6.24 7.58
CA ILE A 138 -5.68 6.20 8.91
C ILE A 138 -5.79 4.75 9.40
N SER A 139 -6.17 3.82 8.54
CA SER A 139 -6.27 2.41 8.90
C SER A 139 -4.90 1.84 9.26
N VAL A 140 -3.87 2.07 8.44
CA VAL A 140 -2.51 1.56 8.72
C VAL A 140 -1.93 2.19 10.00
N ALA A 141 -2.08 3.50 10.20
CA ALA A 141 -1.60 4.19 11.39
C ALA A 141 -2.30 3.72 12.68
N ASN A 142 -3.59 3.39 12.59
CA ASN A 142 -4.35 2.84 13.73
C ASN A 142 -4.15 1.34 13.93
N GLY A 143 -3.22 0.71 13.20
CA GLY A 143 -2.94 -0.71 13.30
C GLY A 143 -4.07 -1.56 12.71
N ALA A 144 -4.43 -1.31 11.45
CA ALA A 144 -5.32 -2.16 10.67
C ALA A 144 -4.99 -3.64 10.92
N GLN A 145 -6.02 -4.44 11.17
CA GLN A 145 -5.84 -5.88 11.33
C GLN A 145 -5.26 -6.45 10.03
N GLU A 146 -4.32 -7.38 10.16
CA GLU A 146 -3.60 -7.97 9.02
C GLU A 146 -4.54 -8.52 7.94
N GLU A 147 -5.72 -8.99 8.35
CA GLU A 147 -6.79 -9.49 7.49
C GLU A 147 -7.30 -8.47 6.45
N TYR A 148 -7.24 -7.16 6.74
CA TYR A 148 -7.73 -6.11 5.84
C TYR A 148 -6.66 -5.59 4.87
N LEU A 149 -5.38 -5.94 5.08
CA LEU A 149 -4.28 -5.42 4.28
C LEU A 149 -4.37 -5.79 2.79
N PRO A 150 -4.73 -7.03 2.40
CA PRO A 150 -4.86 -7.38 0.99
C PRO A 150 -5.95 -6.59 0.27
N ALA A 151 -7.08 -6.34 0.95
CA ALA A 151 -8.18 -5.56 0.40
C ALA A 151 -7.77 -4.09 0.18
N LEU A 152 -7.08 -3.50 1.17
CA LEU A 152 -6.55 -2.13 1.06
C LEU A 152 -5.49 -2.03 -0.05
N GLN A 153 -4.59 -3.01 -0.17
CA GLN A 153 -3.58 -3.05 -1.23
C GLN A 153 -4.22 -3.18 -2.62
N GLN A 154 -5.21 -4.05 -2.75
CA GLN A 154 -5.97 -4.19 -3.98
C GLN A 154 -6.68 -2.88 -4.35
N GLU A 155 -7.22 -2.16 -3.38
CA GLU A 155 -7.85 -0.86 -3.60
C GLU A 155 -6.85 0.21 -4.06
N VAL A 156 -5.64 0.25 -3.50
CA VAL A 156 -4.55 1.15 -3.98
C VAL A 156 -4.21 0.87 -5.43
N LEU A 157 -4.06 -0.42 -5.77
CA LEU A 157 -3.69 -0.87 -7.11
C LEU A 157 -4.81 -0.63 -8.12
N SER A 158 -6.04 -1.04 -7.80
CA SER A 158 -7.18 -0.98 -8.73
C SER A 158 -7.59 0.45 -9.04
N ASN A 159 -7.47 1.34 -8.05
CA ASN A 159 -7.84 2.73 -8.23
C ASN A 159 -6.73 3.56 -8.89
N GLY A 160 -5.54 3.00 -9.16
CA GLY A 160 -4.45 3.75 -9.79
C GLY A 160 -4.01 4.96 -8.95
N ILE A 161 -4.08 4.85 -7.62
CA ILE A 161 -3.83 5.95 -6.67
C ILE A 161 -2.45 6.56 -6.88
N VAL A 162 -1.42 5.73 -7.08
CA VAL A 162 -0.04 6.15 -7.30
C VAL A 162 0.08 7.01 -8.56
N GLY A 163 -0.58 6.60 -9.66
CA GLY A 163 -0.58 7.35 -10.91
C GLY A 163 -1.22 8.73 -10.76
N ARG A 164 -2.39 8.80 -10.11
CA ARG A 164 -3.07 10.07 -9.86
C ARG A 164 -2.28 11.01 -8.95
N LEU A 165 -1.62 10.49 -7.91
CA LEU A 165 -0.75 11.29 -7.06
C LEU A 165 0.41 11.89 -7.85
N ALA A 166 1.03 11.11 -8.73
CA ALA A 166 2.11 11.59 -9.58
C ALA A 166 1.64 12.67 -10.58
N GLU A 167 0.46 12.50 -11.18
CA GLU A 167 -0.17 13.49 -12.07
C GLU A 167 -0.43 14.81 -11.35
N ILE A 168 -1.05 14.77 -10.16
CA ILE A 168 -1.35 15.95 -9.38
C ILE A 168 -0.07 16.64 -8.91
N ARG A 169 0.92 15.88 -8.42
CA ARG A 169 2.23 16.41 -8.01
C ARG A 169 2.94 17.17 -9.14
N ASN A 170 2.80 16.67 -10.37
CA ASN A 170 3.41 17.25 -11.57
C ASN A 170 2.60 18.40 -12.17
N GLY A 171 1.40 18.67 -11.64
CA GLY A 171 0.57 19.81 -12.02
C GLY A 171 1.26 21.15 -11.74
N THR A 172 1.00 22.14 -12.60
CA THR A 172 1.67 23.46 -12.56
C THR A 172 1.22 24.38 -11.43
N GLU A 173 0.13 24.05 -10.75
CA GLU A 173 -0.50 24.94 -9.76
C GLU A 173 -0.29 24.53 -8.29
N THR A 174 0.35 23.38 -8.03
CA THR A 174 0.54 22.91 -6.66
C THR A 174 1.61 23.72 -5.95
N ASP A 175 1.31 24.18 -4.73
CA ASP A 175 2.31 24.83 -3.90
C ASP A 175 3.45 23.84 -3.52
N PRO A 176 4.65 24.35 -3.17
CA PRO A 176 5.80 23.50 -2.88
C PRO A 176 5.62 22.55 -1.69
N GLU A 177 4.83 22.93 -0.68
CA GLU A 177 4.58 22.11 0.50
C GLU A 177 3.63 20.96 0.17
N THR A 178 2.51 21.24 -0.50
CA THR A 178 1.59 20.19 -0.98
C THR A 178 2.29 19.26 -1.95
N ARG A 179 3.15 19.76 -2.85
CA ARG A 179 3.96 18.91 -3.74
C ARG A 179 4.88 17.96 -2.94
N ARG A 180 5.49 18.44 -1.84
CA ARG A 180 6.30 17.61 -0.94
C ARG A 180 5.45 16.55 -0.24
N ARG A 181 4.27 16.91 0.27
CA ARG A 181 3.33 15.98 0.92
C ARG A 181 2.86 14.89 -0.04
N LEU A 182 2.48 15.25 -1.27
CA LEU A 182 2.09 14.29 -2.30
C LEU A 182 3.23 13.33 -2.65
N ALA A 183 4.47 13.81 -2.75
CA ALA A 183 5.63 12.95 -2.97
C ALA A 183 5.87 11.97 -1.81
N GLN A 184 5.66 12.41 -0.56
CA GLN A 184 5.75 11.54 0.62
C GLN A 184 4.65 10.47 0.61
N MET A 185 3.41 10.84 0.29
CA MET A 185 2.29 9.91 0.15
C MET A 185 2.56 8.88 -0.95
N GLU A 186 3.03 9.32 -2.12
CA GLU A 186 3.39 8.46 -3.25
C GLU A 186 4.46 7.44 -2.85
N ALA A 187 5.50 7.86 -2.12
CA ALA A 187 6.54 6.96 -1.62
C ALA A 187 5.95 5.88 -0.68
N VAL A 188 5.04 6.26 0.22
CA VAL A 188 4.38 5.27 1.10
C VAL A 188 3.49 4.32 0.31
N PHE A 189 2.73 4.82 -0.67
CA PHE A 189 1.88 3.95 -1.49
C PHE A 189 2.67 3.00 -2.38
N ILE A 190 3.83 3.41 -2.88
CA ILE A 190 4.71 2.51 -3.63
C ILE A 190 5.19 1.39 -2.70
N GLU A 191 5.65 1.72 -1.49
CA GLU A 191 6.10 0.71 -0.54
C GLU A 191 4.95 -0.23 -0.12
N PHE A 192 3.77 0.34 0.15
CA PHE A 192 2.56 -0.42 0.45
C PHE A 192 2.08 -1.28 -0.72
N SER A 193 2.26 -0.85 -1.97
CA SER A 193 1.90 -1.65 -3.15
C SER A 193 2.83 -2.84 -3.35
N ASN A 194 4.09 -2.72 -2.92
CA ASN A 194 5.08 -3.78 -2.95
C ASN A 194 5.01 -4.69 -1.71
N PHE A 195 4.16 -4.37 -0.74
CA PHE A 195 4.01 -5.14 0.48
C PHE A 195 3.50 -6.54 0.17
N ASN A 196 4.18 -7.56 0.68
CA ASN A 196 3.70 -8.93 0.63
C ASN A 196 3.38 -9.42 2.05
N ALA A 197 2.09 -9.45 2.38
CA ALA A 197 1.61 -9.84 3.71
C ALA A 197 2.07 -11.25 4.13
N ALA A 198 2.32 -12.15 3.17
CA ALA A 198 2.76 -13.51 3.46
C ALA A 198 4.23 -13.63 3.87
N GLU A 199 5.06 -12.61 3.56
CA GLU A 199 6.51 -12.74 3.62
C GLU A 199 7.18 -11.79 4.61
N ASP A 200 6.62 -10.60 4.89
CA ASP A 200 7.38 -9.58 5.63
C ASP A 200 6.53 -8.66 6.52
N LEU A 201 6.29 -9.10 7.76
CA LEU A 201 5.71 -8.23 8.82
C LEU A 201 6.61 -7.02 9.14
N GLY A 202 7.92 -7.09 8.89
CA GLY A 202 8.85 -5.98 9.11
C GLY A 202 8.66 -4.83 8.12
N GLN A 203 8.18 -5.14 6.91
CA GLN A 203 7.84 -4.12 5.92
C GLN A 203 6.64 -3.27 6.37
N MET A 204 5.66 -3.86 7.08
CA MET A 204 4.53 -3.09 7.64
C MET A 204 4.98 -2.10 8.71
N GLU A 205 5.92 -2.49 9.58
CA GLU A 205 6.48 -1.59 10.59
C GLU A 205 7.27 -0.44 9.92
N THR A 206 7.93 -0.74 8.81
CA THR A 206 8.60 0.28 7.98
C THR A 206 7.60 1.28 7.40
N ILE A 207 6.48 0.79 6.85
CA ILE A 207 5.41 1.62 6.30
C ILE A 207 4.79 2.50 7.40
N LYS A 208 4.47 1.94 8.58
CA LYS A 208 3.98 2.71 9.73
C LYS A 208 4.96 3.81 10.13
N LYS A 209 6.24 3.46 10.25
CA LYS A 209 7.29 4.42 10.57
C LYS A 209 7.36 5.56 9.53
N MET A 210 7.24 5.26 8.23
CA MET A 210 7.19 6.30 7.20
C MET A 210 5.97 7.22 7.36
N ILE A 211 4.79 6.65 7.64
CA ILE A 211 3.56 7.43 7.86
C ILE A 211 3.72 8.40 9.04
N ASP A 212 4.32 7.93 10.14
CA ASP A 212 4.58 8.73 11.33
C ASP A 212 5.68 9.78 11.09
N GLU A 213 6.82 9.40 10.50
CA GLU A 213 7.93 10.33 10.19
C GLU A 213 7.50 11.45 9.24
N TYR A 214 6.61 11.16 8.29
CA TYR A 214 6.06 12.15 7.37
C TYR A 214 4.87 12.91 7.95
N GLY A 215 4.34 12.54 9.13
CA GLY A 215 3.16 13.17 9.72
C GLY A 215 1.92 13.08 8.83
N LEU A 216 1.82 12.03 8.00
CA LEU A 216 0.74 11.93 6.99
C LEU A 216 -0.61 11.69 7.63
N ALA A 217 -0.67 10.98 8.76
CA ALA A 217 -1.91 10.75 9.48
C ALA A 217 -2.52 12.05 10.02
N GLU A 218 -1.69 12.93 10.59
CA GLU A 218 -2.15 14.24 11.09
C GLU A 218 -2.56 15.17 9.95
N TYR A 219 -1.77 15.19 8.88
CA TYR A 219 -2.10 15.95 7.66
C TYR A 219 -3.46 15.52 7.08
N CYS A 220 -3.68 14.22 6.92
CA CYS A 220 -4.97 13.68 6.45
C CYS A 220 -6.14 14.08 7.38
N ARG A 221 -5.95 13.99 8.70
CA ARG A 221 -6.98 14.40 9.68
C ARG A 221 -7.27 15.90 9.65
N ALA A 222 -6.26 16.74 9.43
CA ALA A 222 -6.42 18.18 9.31
C ALA A 222 -7.28 18.53 8.10
N MET A 223 -6.96 17.93 6.94
CA MET A 223 -7.70 18.10 5.69
C MET A 223 -9.18 17.66 5.78
N ARG A 224 -9.52 16.70 6.65
CA ARG A 224 -10.92 16.25 6.85
C ARG A 224 -11.78 17.25 7.65
N LYS A 225 -11.15 18.08 8.48
CA LYS A 225 -11.89 19.03 9.35
C LYS A 225 -12.33 20.28 8.63
N GLU A 226 -11.85 20.47 7.39
CA GLU A 226 -12.17 21.57 6.49
C GLU A 226 -13.30 21.18 5.54
#